data_AF-A6ICQ0-F1
#
_entry.id   AF-A6ICQ0-F1
#
_cell.length_a   1.000
_cell.length_b   1.000
_cell.length_c   1.000
_cell.angle_alpha   90.00
_cell.angle_beta   90.00
_cell.angle_gamma   90.00
#
_symmetry.space_group_name_H-M   'P 1'
#
loop_
_entity.id
_entity.type
_entity.pdbx_description
1 polymer ?
#
loop_
_entity_poly.entity_id
_entity_poly.type
_entity_poly.pdbx_seq_one_letter_code
_entity_poly.pdbx_strand_id
1 'polypeptide(L)'
;MIYSEFIVADAPKEINIDFSTRDLISRNIAEPTPKCFDEAQKLIYSLMAKDSFPRFLKSEIYKKFINTQQVGSHKRWLPFL
;
A
#
# COMPACT_ATOMS: atom_id res chain seq x y z
N MET A 1 -4.27 8.23 15.13
CA MET A 1 -3.55 7.03 15.62
C MET A 1 -3.87 5.90 14.66
N ILE A 2 -2.90 5.08 14.25
CA ILE A 2 -3.08 4.06 13.20
C ILE A 2 -4.32 3.19 13.45
N TYR A 3 -4.51 2.76 14.70
CA TYR A 3 -5.66 1.92 15.09
C TYR A 3 -7.03 2.54 14.77
N SER A 4 -7.28 3.77 15.22
CA SER A 4 -8.58 4.44 15.06
C SER A 4 -8.86 4.90 13.64
N GLU A 5 -7.82 5.04 12.80
CA GLU A 5 -7.94 5.52 11.43
C GLU A 5 -8.11 4.38 10.43
N PHE A 6 -7.53 3.20 10.70
CA PHE A 6 -7.45 2.10 9.74
C PHE A 6 -8.01 0.75 10.23
N ILE A 7 -8.08 0.49 11.55
CA ILE A 7 -8.32 -0.87 12.08
C ILE A 7 -9.71 -1.05 12.71
N VAL A 8 -10.19 -0.04 13.43
CA VAL A 8 -11.52 -0.09 14.08
C VAL A 8 -12.61 -0.25 13.01
N ALA A 9 -13.68 -0.97 13.36
CA ALA A 9 -14.86 -1.05 12.49
C ALA A 9 -15.39 0.35 12.19
N ASP A 10 -15.75 0.62 10.94
CA ASP A 10 -16.22 1.92 10.47
C ASP A 10 -15.18 3.05 10.59
N ALA A 11 -13.89 2.69 10.69
CA ALA A 11 -12.82 3.68 10.66
C ALA A 11 -12.83 4.44 9.32
N PRO A 12 -12.46 5.74 9.31
CA PRO A 12 -12.54 6.58 8.12
C PRO A 12 -11.72 6.06 6.93
N LYS A 13 -10.69 5.25 7.20
CA LYS A 13 -9.89 4.55 6.20
C LYS A 13 -9.77 3.06 6.54
N GLU A 14 -10.87 2.47 7.03
CA GLU A 14 -10.93 1.06 7.37
C GLU A 14 -10.34 0.19 6.25
N ILE A 15 -9.36 -0.64 6.61
CA ILE A 15 -8.72 -1.56 5.68
C ILE A 15 -9.49 -2.88 5.66
N ASN A 16 -9.58 -3.48 4.48
CA ASN A 16 -10.27 -4.76 4.29
C ASN A 16 -9.43 -5.92 4.86
N ILE A 17 -9.69 -6.29 6.12
CA ILE A 17 -9.04 -7.39 6.84
C ILE A 17 -10.09 -8.27 7.52
N ASP A 18 -9.78 -9.56 7.67
CA ASP A 18 -10.66 -10.50 8.37
C ASP A 18 -10.72 -10.22 9.88
N PHE A 19 -11.75 -10.78 10.52
CA PHE A 19 -12.00 -10.62 11.95
C PHE A 19 -10.82 -11.09 12.81
N SER A 20 -10.22 -12.24 12.47
CA SER A 20 -9.07 -12.79 13.21
C SER A 20 -7.86 -11.87 13.21
N THR A 21 -7.59 -11.22 12.07
CA THR A 21 -6.52 -10.24 11.92
C THR A 21 -6.81 -9.01 12.77
N ARG A 22 -8.04 -8.48 12.71
CA ARG A 22 -8.43 -7.30 13.49
C ARG A 22 -8.28 -7.55 14.98
N ASP A 23 -8.72 -8.71 15.46
CA ASP A 23 -8.58 -9.10 16.87
C ASP A 23 -7.11 -9.19 17.31
N LEU A 24 -6.25 -9.82 16.49
CA LEU A 24 -4.81 -9.89 16.75
C LEU A 24 -4.18 -8.50 16.89
N ILE A 25 -4.50 -7.59 15.96
CA ILE A 25 -4.00 -6.21 16.00
C ILE A 25 -4.51 -5.48 17.24
N SER A 26 -5.78 -5.67 17.59
CA SER A 26 -6.40 -5.06 18.77
C SER A 26 -5.71 -5.50 20.07
N ARG A 27 -5.36 -6.79 20.19
CA ARG A 27 -4.60 -7.33 21.32
C ARG A 27 -3.18 -6.77 21.40
N ASN A 28 -2.47 -6.69 20.27
CA ASN A 28 -1.11 -6.16 20.23
C ASN A 28 -1.03 -4.67 20.62
N ILE A 29 -2.12 -3.92 20.45
CA ILE A 29 -2.18 -2.48 20.75
C ILE A 29 -2.57 -2.21 22.20
N ALA A 30 -3.13 -3.19 22.90
CA ALA A 30 -3.41 -3.06 24.33
C ALA A 30 -2.12 -2.81 25.15
N GLU A 31 -0.98 -3.34 24.67
CA GLU A 31 0.35 -3.06 25.21
C GLU A 31 1.28 -2.56 24.09
N PRO A 32 1.26 -1.24 23.79
CA PRO A 32 1.99 -0.70 22.66
C PRO A 32 3.50 -0.92 22.79
N THR A 33 4.06 -1.64 21.83
CA THR A 33 5.51 -1.70 21.60
C THR A 33 5.82 -1.11 20.23
N PRO A 34 7.07 -0.74 19.94
CA PRO A 34 7.46 -0.32 18.59
C PRO A 34 7.14 -1.35 17.50
N LYS A 35 6.90 -2.62 17.87
CA LYS A 35 6.59 -3.73 16.98
C LYS A 35 5.11 -4.13 16.95
N CYS A 36 4.22 -3.40 17.63
CA CYS A 36 2.81 -3.79 17.76
C CYS A 36 2.07 -3.89 16.40
N PHE A 37 2.59 -3.24 15.36
CA PHE A 37 2.04 -3.29 14.00
C PHE A 37 2.84 -4.16 13.02
N ASP A 38 3.93 -4.82 13.41
CA ASP A 38 4.79 -5.56 12.48
C ASP A 38 4.02 -6.66 11.72
N GLU A 39 3.22 -7.45 12.44
CA GLU A 39 2.40 -8.50 11.84
C GLU A 39 1.27 -7.93 10.97
N ALA A 40 0.64 -6.84 11.43
CA ALA A 40 -0.37 -6.13 10.64
C ALA A 40 0.22 -5.65 9.30
N GLN A 41 1.40 -5.03 9.36
CA GLN A 41 2.10 -4.50 8.20
C GLN A 41 2.48 -5.62 7.21
N LYS A 42 3.02 -6.75 7.70
CA LYS A 42 3.36 -7.91 6.86
C LYS A 42 2.15 -8.48 6.13
N LEU A 43 1.00 -8.57 6.81
CA LEU A 43 -0.23 -9.07 6.22
C LEU A 43 -0.75 -8.12 5.12
N ILE A 44 -0.88 -6.84 5.44
CA ILE A 44 -1.35 -5.82 4.48
C ILE A 44 -0.42 -5.74 3.26
N TYR A 45 0.90 -5.77 3.49
CA TYR A 45 1.86 -5.83 2.40
C TYR A 45 1.62 -7.05 1.50
N SER A 46 1.41 -8.23 2.10
CA SER A 46 1.15 -9.46 1.35
C SER A 46 -0.15 -9.40 0.55
N LEU A 47 -1.21 -8.80 1.10
CA LEU A 47 -2.47 -8.58 0.39
C LEU A 47 -2.28 -7.65 -0.81
N MET A 48 -1.61 -6.51 -0.60
CA MET A 48 -1.31 -5.57 -1.69
C MET A 48 -0.43 -6.22 -2.77
N ALA A 49 0.59 -6.99 -2.38
CA ALA A 49 1.49 -7.67 -3.30
C ALA A 49 0.77 -8.72 -4.16
N LYS A 50 -0.23 -9.41 -3.60
CA LYS A 50 -0.99 -10.46 -4.30
C LYS A 50 -2.09 -9.91 -5.21
N ASP A 51 -2.69 -8.77 -4.87
CA ASP A 51 -3.86 -8.24 -5.58
C ASP A 51 -3.62 -6.85 -6.20
N SER A 52 -3.45 -5.82 -5.37
CA SER A 52 -3.32 -4.43 -5.83
C SER A 52 -2.12 -4.21 -6.75
N PHE A 53 -0.97 -4.81 -6.45
CA PHE A 53 0.27 -4.58 -7.18
C PHE A 53 0.25 -5.15 -8.61
N PRO A 54 -0.17 -6.41 -8.86
CA PRO A 54 -0.37 -6.92 -10.22
C PRO A 54 -1.36 -6.08 -11.05
N ARG A 55 -2.43 -5.58 -10.42
CA ARG A 55 -3.41 -4.68 -11.07
C ARG A 55 -2.79 -3.32 -11.40
N PHE A 56 -2.00 -2.76 -10.48
CA PHE A 56 -1.28 -1.50 -10.68
C PHE A 56 -0.33 -1.58 -11.88
N LEU A 57 0.46 -2.65 -12.00
CA LEU A 57 1.38 -2.84 -13.13
C LEU A 57 0.67 -2.90 -14.49
N LYS A 58 -0.58 -3.36 -14.52
CA LYS A 58 -1.42 -3.41 -15.74
C LYS A 58 -2.20 -2.12 -16.00
N SER A 59 -2.26 -1.22 -15.01
CA SER A 59 -3.07 -0.01 -15.07
C SER A 59 -2.48 1.06 -16.00
N GLU A 60 -3.35 1.91 -16.55
CA GLU A 60 -2.94 3.06 -17.35
C GLU A 60 -2.10 4.07 -16.56
N ILE A 61 -2.26 4.12 -15.24
CA ILE A 61 -1.45 4.98 -14.35
C ILE A 61 0.03 4.59 -14.49
N TYR A 62 0.32 3.30 -14.33
CA TYR A 62 1.68 2.79 -14.42
C TYR A 62 2.25 2.91 -15.85
N LYS A 63 1.45 2.55 -16.86
CA LYS A 63 1.88 2.66 -18.27
C LYS A 63 2.22 4.11 -18.66
N LYS A 64 1.39 5.08 -18.26
CA LYS A 64 1.66 6.51 -18.49
C LYS A 64 2.94 6.94 -17.80
N PHE A 65 3.16 6.53 -16.55
CA PHE A 65 4.39 6.84 -15.82
C PHE A 65 5.64 6.35 -16.57
N ILE A 66 5.65 5.08 -17.01
CA ILE A 66 6.79 4.52 -17.77
C ILE A 66 6.97 5.25 -19.11
N ASN A 67 5.89 5.56 -19.83
CA ASN A 67 5.97 6.28 -21.10
C ASN A 67 6.53 7.70 -20.93
N THR A 68 6.17 8.42 -19.87
CA THR A 68 6.73 9.74 -19.56
C THR A 68 8.23 9.65 -19.27
N GLN A 69 8.69 8.62 -18.56
CA GLN A 69 10.11 8.39 -18.29
C GLN A 69 10.90 8.07 -19.58
N GLN A 70 10.34 7.28 -20.48
CA GLN A 70 10.96 6.96 -21.78
C GLN A 70 11.07 8.20 -22.68
N VAL A 71 10.01 9.02 -22.75
CA VAL A 71 10.02 10.27 -23.52
C VAL A 71 11.04 11.28 -22.94
N GLY A 72 11.19 11.37 -21.62
CA GLY A 72 12.22 12.20 -20.99
C GLY A 72 13.67 11.70 -21.25
N SER A 73 13.84 10.42 -21.56
CA SER A 73 15.12 9.85 -21.99
C SER A 73 15.39 10.08 -23.48
N HIS A 74 14.39 9.94 -24.36
CA HIS A 74 14.52 10.23 -25.79
C HIS A 74 14.70 11.72 -26.10
N LYS A 75 14.05 12.62 -25.36
CA LYS A 75 14.19 14.07 -25.54
C LYS A 75 15.58 14.60 -25.14
N ARG A 76 16.32 13.88 -24.30
CA ARG A 76 17.71 14.24 -23.94
C ARG A 76 18.71 14.05 -25.10
N TRP A 77 18.35 13.28 -26.13
CA TRP A 77 19.22 13.00 -27.28
C TRP A 77 18.90 13.84 -28.53
N LEU A 78 17.96 14.77 -28.45
CA LEU A 78 17.68 15.74 -29.53
C LEU A 78 18.15 17.15 -29.10
N PRO A 79 19.45 17.45 -29.15
CA PRO A 79 19.94 18.79 -28.82
C PRO A 79 19.72 19.82 -29.94
N PHE A 80 19.23 19.46 -31.13
CA PHE A 80 19.13 20.40 -32.28
C PHE A 80 17.93 20.17 -33.21
N LEU A 81 16.73 20.03 -32.65
CA LEU A 81 15.48 20.37 -33.34
C LEU A 81 14.70 21.37 -32.48
#